data_AF-A0A259CPU7-F1
#
_entry.id   AF-A0A259CPU7-F1
#
_cell.length_a   1.000
_cell.length_b   1.000
_cell.length_c   1.000
_cell.angle_alpha   90.00
_cell.angle_beta   90.00
_cell.angle_gamma   90.00
#
_symmetry.space_group_name_H-M   'P 1'
#
loop_
_entity.id
_entity.type
_entity.pdbx_description
1 polymer ?
#
loop_
_entity_poly.entity_id
_entity_poly.type
_entity_poly.pdbx_seq_one_letter_code
_entity_poly.pdbx_strand_id
1 'polypeptide(L)'
;MYVTIEGIDTAGKSTQIEALRGLFTDAVFTKEPGGTDVGQTIRSMVLNGEMQSKHAEMFMFLADRAEHTHNVIIPNIHNLIISDRSCVSGVAYATVQDVCDMDTLVQLNRLATNNHLPHHVFILQLTPQELTYRLSQKEHDAIEARGIDYLLSIQDALIASAHALGIVTHVIDASQSIDTITLEIANLIKGHL
;
A
#
# COMPACT_ATOMS: atom_id res chain seq x y z
N MET A 1 7.99 -15.19 2.58
CA MET A 1 7.97 -14.18 1.48
C MET A 1 6.92 -13.14 1.80
N TYR A 2 7.26 -11.85 1.72
CA TYR A 2 6.34 -10.74 2.00
C TYR A 2 6.08 -9.94 0.73
N VAL A 3 4.82 -9.84 0.31
CA VAL A 3 4.39 -9.09 -0.88
C VAL A 3 3.27 -8.11 -0.55
N THR A 4 3.15 -7.06 -1.36
CA THR A 4 2.16 -5.99 -1.12
C THR A 4 1.40 -5.65 -2.39
N ILE A 5 0.09 -5.45 -2.25
CA ILE A 5 -0.74 -4.88 -3.31
C ILE A 5 -0.91 -3.39 -3.02
N GLU A 6 -0.42 -2.57 -3.94
CA GLU A 6 -0.42 -1.12 -3.87
C GLU A 6 -1.21 -0.52 -5.03
N GLY A 7 -1.53 0.75 -4.92
CA GLY A 7 -2.31 1.49 -5.91
C GLY A 7 -3.14 2.58 -5.25
N ILE A 8 -3.56 3.54 -6.05
CA ILE A 8 -4.46 4.60 -5.59
C ILE A 8 -5.83 4.05 -5.24
N ASP A 9 -6.67 4.85 -4.59
CA ASP A 9 -8.03 4.44 -4.29
C ASP A 9 -8.81 4.20 -5.59
N THR A 10 -9.73 3.23 -5.54
CA THR A 10 -10.43 2.65 -6.71
C THR A 10 -9.60 1.78 -7.68
N ALA A 11 -8.29 1.61 -7.47
CA ALA A 11 -7.46 0.76 -8.34
C ALA A 11 -7.84 -0.75 -8.33
N GLY A 12 -8.64 -1.20 -7.35
CA GLY A 12 -9.11 -2.59 -7.27
C GLY A 12 -8.30 -3.47 -6.30
N LYS A 13 -7.48 -2.88 -5.43
CA LYS A 13 -6.65 -3.60 -4.45
C LYS A 13 -7.44 -4.61 -3.63
N SER A 14 -8.53 -4.19 -2.97
CA SER A 14 -9.33 -5.08 -2.12
C SER A 14 -9.96 -6.23 -2.90
N THR A 15 -10.34 -6.01 -4.16
CA THR A 15 -10.83 -7.06 -5.06
C THR A 15 -9.74 -8.10 -5.33
N GLN A 16 -8.52 -7.65 -5.61
CA GLN A 16 -7.39 -8.56 -5.86
C GLN A 16 -6.97 -9.31 -4.59
N ILE A 17 -6.96 -8.64 -3.43
CA ILE A 17 -6.68 -9.29 -2.14
C ILE A 17 -7.66 -10.43 -1.87
N GLU A 18 -8.95 -10.23 -2.11
CA GLU A 18 -9.95 -11.27 -1.89
C GLU A 18 -9.82 -12.42 -2.89
N ALA A 19 -9.56 -12.13 -4.17
CA ALA A 19 -9.30 -13.16 -5.17
C ALA A 19 -8.06 -14.01 -4.83
N LEU A 20 -6.98 -13.37 -4.39
CA LEU A 20 -5.76 -14.03 -3.96
C LEU A 20 -5.97 -14.87 -2.69
N ARG A 21 -6.87 -14.47 -1.79
CA ARG A 21 -7.23 -15.25 -0.60
C ARG A 21 -7.80 -16.63 -0.95
N GLY A 22 -8.57 -16.72 -2.03
CA GLY A 22 -9.05 -17.99 -2.56
C GLY A 22 -7.95 -18.90 -3.15
N LEU A 23 -6.81 -18.32 -3.57
CA LEU A 23 -5.71 -19.04 -4.21
C LEU A 23 -4.57 -19.42 -3.26
N PHE A 24 -4.35 -18.62 -2.22
CA PHE A 24 -3.26 -18.77 -1.25
C PHE A 24 -3.83 -18.95 0.15
N THR A 25 -4.51 -20.06 0.40
CA THR A 25 -5.27 -20.30 1.63
C THR A 25 -4.41 -20.30 2.91
N ASP A 26 -3.13 -20.65 2.80
CA ASP A 26 -2.19 -20.69 3.92
C ASP A 26 -1.40 -19.38 4.10
N ALA A 27 -1.66 -18.37 3.25
CA ALA A 27 -0.99 -17.08 3.36
C ALA A 27 -1.59 -16.21 4.47
N VAL A 28 -0.72 -15.40 5.07
CA VAL A 28 -1.08 -14.38 6.05
C VAL A 28 -1.51 -13.13 5.30
N PHE A 29 -2.81 -12.86 5.31
CA PHE A 29 -3.36 -11.63 4.75
C PHE A 29 -3.43 -10.53 5.80
N THR A 30 -2.94 -9.35 5.45
CA THR A 30 -2.94 -8.19 6.35
C THR A 30 -3.14 -6.89 5.57
N LYS A 31 -3.16 -5.75 6.27
CA LYS A 31 -3.23 -4.42 5.67
C LYS A 31 -2.53 -3.37 6.53
N GLU A 32 -2.11 -2.28 5.89
CA GLU A 32 -1.64 -1.07 6.57
C GLU A 32 -2.42 0.18 6.09
N PRO A 33 -2.76 1.12 6.98
CA PRO A 33 -2.78 0.95 8.43
C PRO A 33 -3.94 0.03 8.88
N GLY A 34 -3.83 -0.53 10.07
CA GLY A 34 -4.94 -1.27 10.71
C GLY A 34 -4.83 -2.79 10.70
N GLY A 35 -3.62 -3.34 10.58
CA GLY A 35 -3.35 -4.78 10.69
C GLY A 35 -3.32 -5.32 12.12
N THR A 36 -3.39 -4.45 13.14
CA THR A 36 -3.37 -4.78 14.57
C THR A 36 -4.45 -3.98 15.32
N ASP A 37 -4.74 -4.31 16.59
CA ASP A 37 -5.73 -3.56 17.39
C ASP A 37 -5.30 -2.10 17.62
N VAL A 38 -4.02 -1.90 17.93
CA VAL A 38 -3.39 -0.56 18.00
C VAL A 38 -3.46 0.12 16.63
N GLY A 39 -3.13 -0.60 15.56
CA GLY A 39 -3.19 -0.09 14.20
C GLY A 39 -4.60 0.33 13.78
N GLN A 40 -5.64 -0.38 14.23
CA GLN A 40 -7.03 -0.01 13.97
C GLN A 40 -7.39 1.32 14.64
N THR A 41 -6.90 1.54 15.87
CA THR A 41 -7.06 2.81 16.59
C THR A 41 -6.33 3.94 15.85
N ILE A 42 -5.08 3.72 15.45
CA ILE A 42 -4.30 4.68 14.67
C ILE A 42 -5.00 5.01 13.35
N ARG A 43 -5.48 3.98 12.64
CA ARG A 43 -6.22 4.13 11.38
C ARG A 43 -7.42 5.05 11.55
N SER A 44 -8.20 4.91 12.63
CA SER A 44 -9.36 5.79 12.83
C SER A 44 -8.93 7.25 13.01
N MET A 45 -7.90 7.50 13.84
CA MET A 45 -7.41 8.87 14.09
C MET A 45 -6.90 9.55 12.82
N VAL A 46 -6.16 8.83 11.98
CA VAL A 46 -5.61 9.37 10.74
C VAL A 46 -6.68 9.59 9.69
N LEU A 47 -7.60 8.63 9.48
CA LEU A 47 -8.64 8.76 8.46
C LEU A 47 -9.74 9.76 8.81
N ASN A 48 -9.94 10.06 10.09
CA ASN A 48 -10.87 11.10 10.53
C ASN A 48 -10.34 12.53 10.30
N GLY A 49 -9.09 12.69 9.84
CA GLY A 49 -8.51 14.01 9.59
C GLY A 49 -8.33 14.86 10.86
N GLU A 50 -8.15 14.21 12.02
CA GLU A 50 -8.01 14.88 13.31
C GLU A 50 -6.67 15.64 13.44
N MET A 51 -5.72 15.39 12.54
CA MET A 51 -4.35 15.90 12.60
C MET A 51 -4.16 17.10 11.64
N GLN A 52 -3.60 18.19 12.17
CA GLN A 52 -3.23 19.37 11.36
C GLN A 52 -1.78 19.32 10.87
N SER A 53 -0.92 18.57 11.55
CA SER A 53 0.51 18.45 11.22
C SER A 53 0.75 17.25 10.31
N LYS A 54 1.29 17.48 9.12
CA LYS A 54 1.71 16.41 8.19
C LYS A 54 2.76 15.49 8.81
N HIS A 55 3.62 16.02 9.69
CA HIS A 55 4.60 15.22 10.42
C HIS A 55 3.92 14.29 11.43
N ALA A 56 2.90 14.79 12.15
CA ALA A 56 2.15 13.96 13.08
C ALA A 56 1.41 12.84 12.35
N GLU A 57 0.76 13.15 11.22
CA GLU A 57 0.11 12.16 10.35
C GLU A 57 1.11 11.08 9.89
N MET A 58 2.27 11.49 9.35
CA MET A 58 3.33 10.56 8.94
C MET A 58 3.84 9.70 10.11
N PHE A 59 4.07 10.29 11.29
CA PHE A 59 4.54 9.54 12.46
C PHE A 59 3.51 8.54 12.96
N MET A 60 2.21 8.83 12.82
CA MET A 60 1.16 7.89 13.16
C MET A 60 1.14 6.69 12.21
N PHE A 61 1.31 6.90 10.89
CA PHE A 61 1.52 5.80 9.96
C PHE A 61 2.79 4.99 10.28
N LEU A 62 3.88 5.63 10.68
CA LEU A 62 5.11 4.94 11.08
C LEU A 62 4.92 4.14 12.39
N ALA A 63 4.12 4.64 13.33
CA ALA A 63 3.79 3.94 14.57
C ALA A 63 2.95 2.68 14.30
N ASP A 64 1.90 2.78 13.47
CA ASP A 64 1.12 1.62 13.02
C ASP A 64 2.01 0.59 12.32
N ARG A 65 2.91 1.04 11.43
CA ARG A 65 3.84 0.17 10.72
C ARG A 65 4.82 -0.54 11.63
N ALA A 66 5.35 0.15 12.64
CA ALA A 66 6.24 -0.47 13.62
C ALA A 66 5.54 -1.56 14.43
N GLU A 67 4.32 -1.27 14.88
CA GLU A 67 3.48 -2.22 15.60
C GLU A 67 3.09 -3.43 14.72
N HIS A 68 2.71 -3.16 13.47
CA HIS A 68 2.35 -4.17 12.49
C HIS A 68 3.54 -5.07 12.13
N THR A 69 4.72 -4.48 11.95
CA THR A 69 5.96 -5.21 11.70
C THR A 69 6.25 -6.17 12.85
N HIS A 70 6.17 -5.68 14.09
CA HIS A 70 6.48 -6.47 15.28
C HIS A 70 5.49 -7.64 15.48
N ASN A 71 4.20 -7.38 15.34
CA ASN A 71 3.16 -8.35 15.69
C ASN A 71 2.72 -9.26 14.53
N VAL A 72 2.93 -8.83 13.28
CA VAL A 72 2.43 -9.56 12.10
C VAL A 72 3.57 -9.98 11.18
N ILE A 73 4.44 -9.05 10.77
CA ILE A 73 5.46 -9.38 9.76
C ILE A 73 6.54 -10.30 10.31
N ILE A 74 7.20 -9.93 11.41
CA ILE A 74 8.32 -10.71 11.98
C ILE A 74 7.88 -12.13 12.39
N PRO A 75 6.75 -12.33 13.09
CA PRO A 75 6.31 -13.68 13.46
C PRO A 75 6.00 -14.59 12.26
N ASN A 76 5.73 -14.00 11.10
CA ASN A 76 5.33 -14.72 9.89
C ASN A 76 6.38 -14.67 8.77
N ILE A 77 7.65 -14.35 9.07
CA ILE A 77 8.70 -14.17 8.05
C ILE A 77 8.93 -15.40 7.15
N HIS A 78 8.66 -16.59 7.68
CA HIS A 78 8.74 -17.87 6.97
C HIS A 78 7.47 -18.21 6.17
N ASN A 79 6.38 -17.48 6.37
CA ASN A 79 5.11 -17.66 5.67
C ASN A 79 5.06 -16.75 4.43
N LEU A 80 4.09 -17.02 3.56
CA LEU A 80 3.67 -16.03 2.56
C LEU A 80 2.81 -14.97 3.27
N ILE A 81 3.23 -13.71 3.22
CA ILE A 81 2.46 -12.56 3.71
C ILE A 81 2.01 -11.75 2.50
N ILE A 82 0.72 -11.47 2.40
CA ILE A 82 0.12 -10.61 1.37
C ILE A 82 -0.57 -9.43 2.07
N SER A 83 -0.05 -8.22 1.87
CA SER A 83 -0.59 -7.01 2.52
C SER A 83 -1.30 -6.08 1.53
N ASP A 84 -2.46 -5.56 1.92
CA ASP A 84 -3.06 -4.37 1.30
C ASP A 84 -2.32 -3.14 1.82
N ARG A 85 -1.49 -2.55 0.95
CA ARG A 85 -0.53 -1.47 1.25
C ARG A 85 0.60 -1.84 2.23
N SER A 86 1.59 -0.94 2.31
CA SER A 86 2.81 -1.04 3.12
C SER A 86 3.55 0.31 3.25
N CYS A 87 4.83 0.27 3.62
CA CYS A 87 5.75 1.41 3.56
C CYS A 87 5.81 2.13 2.21
N VAL A 88 5.52 1.46 1.08
CA VAL A 88 5.49 2.11 -0.24
C VAL A 88 4.43 3.20 -0.27
N SER A 89 3.20 2.90 0.19
CA SER A 89 2.16 3.92 0.40
C SER A 89 2.62 5.02 1.36
N GLY A 90 3.27 4.66 2.48
CA GLY A 90 3.75 5.64 3.46
C GLY A 90 4.70 6.69 2.87
N VAL A 91 5.70 6.25 2.09
CA VAL A 91 6.65 7.15 1.42
C VAL A 91 5.96 7.96 0.32
N ALA A 92 5.11 7.34 -0.50
CA ALA A 92 4.46 8.00 -1.63
C ALA A 92 3.55 9.15 -1.19
N TYR A 93 2.67 8.91 -0.21
CA TYR A 93 1.77 9.94 0.29
C TYR A 93 2.55 11.07 0.98
N ALA A 94 3.56 10.75 1.79
CA ALA A 94 4.39 11.77 2.44
C ALA A 94 5.22 12.61 1.44
N THR A 95 5.62 12.01 0.32
CA THR A 95 6.33 12.69 -0.78
C THR A 95 5.41 13.70 -1.46
N VAL A 96 4.20 13.28 -1.85
CA VAL A 96 3.22 14.16 -2.50
C VAL A 96 2.77 15.29 -1.55
N GLN A 97 2.74 15.02 -0.25
CA GLN A 97 2.44 16.02 0.76
C GLN A 97 3.63 16.94 1.09
N ASP A 98 4.80 16.74 0.50
CA ASP A 98 6.02 17.53 0.76
C ASP A 98 6.35 17.60 2.26
N VAL A 99 6.36 16.44 2.93
CA VAL A 99 6.66 16.36 4.38
C VAL A 99 8.15 16.56 4.63
N CYS A 100 9.00 15.83 3.90
CA CYS A 100 10.45 15.94 3.89
C CYS A 100 11.01 15.22 2.64
N ASP A 101 12.32 15.23 2.47
CA ASP A 101 12.99 14.60 1.32
C ASP A 101 12.83 13.06 1.30
N MET A 102 12.91 12.48 0.10
CA MET A 102 12.73 11.04 -0.14
C MET A 102 13.69 10.18 0.69
N ASP A 103 14.94 10.61 0.85
CA ASP A 103 15.94 9.83 1.59
C ASP A 103 15.55 9.73 3.07
N THR A 104 15.14 10.84 3.67
CA THR A 104 14.60 10.87 5.04
C THR A 104 13.37 9.96 5.18
N LEU A 105 12.43 10.01 4.22
CA LEU A 105 11.25 9.14 4.24
C LEU A 105 11.61 7.65 4.16
N VAL A 106 12.58 7.28 3.32
CA VAL A 106 13.09 5.91 3.21
C VAL A 106 13.73 5.47 4.54
N GLN A 107 14.57 6.30 5.16
CA GLN A 107 15.22 5.97 6.42
C GLN A 107 14.21 5.77 7.56
N LEU A 108 13.20 6.65 7.66
CA LEU A 108 12.14 6.52 8.67
C LEU A 108 11.35 5.22 8.49
N ASN A 109 11.04 4.85 7.25
CA ASN A 109 10.32 3.60 6.97
C ASN A 109 11.16 2.35 7.23
N ARG A 110 12.46 2.38 6.91
CA ARG A 110 13.41 1.32 7.26
C ARG A 110 13.53 1.15 8.77
N LEU A 111 13.57 2.26 9.51
CA LEU A 111 13.58 2.24 10.96
C LEU A 111 12.29 1.62 11.52
N ALA A 112 11.12 2.10 11.08
CA ALA A 112 9.83 1.61 11.55
C ALA A 112 9.64 0.10 11.27
N THR A 113 10.12 -0.38 10.12
CA THR A 113 10.01 -1.80 9.73
C THR A 113 11.14 -2.68 10.26
N ASN A 114 12.11 -2.13 11.01
CA ASN A 114 13.35 -2.84 11.35
C ASN A 114 13.98 -3.51 10.11
N ASN A 115 13.96 -2.81 8.97
CA ASN A 115 14.34 -3.29 7.62
C ASN A 115 13.58 -4.51 7.06
N HIS A 116 12.46 -4.92 7.64
CA HIS A 116 11.58 -5.95 7.08
C HIS A 116 10.65 -5.34 6.01
N LEU A 117 11.23 -5.07 4.84
CA LEU A 117 10.49 -4.53 3.70
C LEU A 117 9.82 -5.65 2.88
N PRO A 118 8.79 -5.31 2.07
CA PRO A 118 8.28 -6.22 1.05
C PRO A 118 9.39 -6.67 0.10
N HIS A 119 9.32 -7.94 -0.32
CA HIS A 119 10.20 -8.49 -1.36
C HIS A 119 9.70 -8.03 -2.73
N HIS A 120 8.38 -8.05 -2.91
CA HIS A 120 7.70 -7.62 -4.13
C HIS A 120 6.54 -6.68 -3.82
N VAL A 121 6.37 -5.68 -4.67
CA VAL A 121 5.21 -4.79 -4.68
C VAL A 121 4.52 -4.89 -6.03
N PHE A 122 3.20 -5.09 -6.00
CA PHE A 122 2.33 -5.08 -7.18
C PHE A 122 1.51 -3.79 -7.16
N ILE A 123 1.85 -2.84 -8.03
CA ILE A 123 1.20 -1.54 -8.11
C ILE A 123 0.14 -1.61 -9.21
N LEU A 124 -1.13 -1.55 -8.82
CA LEU A 124 -2.26 -1.46 -9.73
C LEU A 124 -2.35 -0.04 -10.30
N GLN A 125 -2.04 0.11 -11.58
CA GLN A 125 -1.96 1.39 -12.29
C GLN A 125 -3.24 1.66 -13.07
N LEU A 126 -3.85 2.83 -12.85
CA LEU A 126 -4.97 3.34 -13.62
C LEU A 126 -4.50 4.42 -14.60
N THR A 127 -5.14 4.48 -15.77
CA THR A 127 -5.06 5.68 -16.60
C THR A 127 -5.96 6.79 -16.03
N PRO A 128 -5.76 8.06 -16.41
CA PRO A 128 -6.65 9.15 -16.03
C PRO A 128 -8.12 8.87 -16.39
N GLN A 129 -8.37 8.20 -17.52
CA GLN A 129 -9.70 7.87 -18.01
C GLN A 129 -10.38 6.83 -17.11
N GLU A 130 -9.70 5.73 -16.78
CA GLU A 130 -10.27 4.72 -15.86
C GLU A 130 -10.47 5.28 -14.45
N LEU A 131 -9.53 6.10 -13.96
CA LEU A 131 -9.66 6.73 -12.64
C LEU A 131 -10.90 7.63 -12.58
N THR A 132 -11.09 8.46 -13.60
CA THR A 132 -12.30 9.31 -13.73
C THR A 132 -13.57 8.46 -13.74
N TYR A 133 -13.58 7.40 -14.55
CA TYR A 133 -14.71 6.49 -14.64
C TYR A 133 -15.03 5.84 -13.29
N ARG A 134 -14.04 5.26 -12.59
CA ARG A 134 -14.26 4.56 -11.32
C ARG A 134 -14.66 5.49 -10.19
N LEU A 135 -14.09 6.69 -10.13
CA LEU A 135 -14.50 7.71 -9.17
C LEU A 135 -15.96 8.11 -9.36
N SER A 136 -16.45 8.18 -10.61
CA SER A 136 -17.87 8.51 -10.87
C SER A 136 -18.89 7.49 -10.32
N GLN A 137 -18.45 6.31 -9.89
CA GLN A 137 -19.32 5.23 -9.44
C GLN A 137 -19.53 5.19 -7.92
N LYS A 138 -18.96 6.12 -7.13
CA LYS A 138 -19.06 6.11 -5.66
C LYS A 138 -18.97 7.51 -5.04
N GLU A 139 -19.34 7.62 -3.76
CA GLU A 139 -19.07 8.81 -2.96
C GLU A 139 -17.58 8.90 -2.59
N HIS A 140 -17.05 10.13 -2.57
CA HIS A 140 -15.63 10.42 -2.36
C HIS A 140 -15.28 10.59 -0.88
N ASP A 141 -14.16 10.01 -0.47
CA ASP A 141 -13.55 10.34 0.83
C ASP A 141 -12.71 11.64 0.76
N ALA A 142 -12.15 12.05 1.91
CA ALA A 142 -11.37 13.28 2.04
C ALA A 142 -10.08 13.31 1.19
N ILE A 143 -9.51 12.15 0.85
CA ILE A 143 -8.32 12.04 -0.01
C ILE A 143 -8.76 12.14 -1.47
N GLU A 144 -9.84 11.46 -1.84
CA GLU A 144 -10.39 11.47 -3.20
C GLU A 144 -10.94 12.84 -3.59
N ALA A 145 -11.47 13.59 -2.63
CA ALA A 145 -11.92 14.97 -2.82
C ALA A 145 -10.79 15.94 -3.24
N ARG A 146 -9.52 15.54 -3.11
CA ARG A 146 -8.35 16.34 -3.54
C ARG A 146 -8.13 16.32 -5.07
N GLY A 147 -8.86 15.49 -5.81
CA GLY A 147 -8.94 15.51 -7.27
C GLY A 147 -8.07 14.47 -8.00
N ILE A 148 -8.35 14.28 -9.29
CA ILE A 148 -7.72 13.28 -10.16
C ILE A 148 -6.20 13.47 -10.27
N ASP A 149 -5.74 14.71 -10.50
CA ASP A 149 -4.31 15.00 -10.66
C ASP A 149 -3.52 14.68 -9.40
N TYR A 150 -4.11 14.91 -8.22
CA TYR A 150 -3.51 14.55 -6.95
C TYR A 150 -3.36 13.04 -6.81
N LEU A 151 -4.39 12.27 -7.14
CA LEU A 151 -4.33 10.80 -7.11
C LEU A 151 -3.30 10.26 -8.12
N LEU A 152 -3.25 10.80 -9.34
CA LEU A 152 -2.24 10.39 -10.32
C LEU A 152 -0.81 10.72 -9.83
N SER A 153 -0.61 11.85 -9.16
CA SER A 153 0.69 12.16 -8.55
C SER A 153 1.09 11.15 -7.45
N ILE A 154 0.12 10.63 -6.68
CA ILE A 154 0.36 9.54 -5.72
C ILE A 154 0.73 8.26 -6.45
N GLN A 155 0.07 7.95 -7.56
CA GLN A 155 0.39 6.75 -8.35
C GLN A 155 1.85 6.77 -8.84
N ASP A 156 2.31 7.90 -9.36
CA ASP A 156 3.71 8.06 -9.78
C ASP A 156 4.66 7.97 -8.58
N ALA A 157 4.27 8.57 -7.45
CA ALA A 157 5.03 8.50 -6.22
C ALA A 157 5.12 7.08 -5.63
N LEU A 158 4.11 6.22 -5.81
CA LEU A 158 4.16 4.81 -5.39
C LEU A 158 5.28 4.06 -6.12
N ILE A 159 5.39 4.27 -7.43
CA ILE A 159 6.43 3.62 -8.26
C ILE A 159 7.82 4.14 -7.85
N ALA A 160 7.98 5.45 -7.71
CA ALA A 160 9.24 6.05 -7.27
C ALA A 160 9.64 5.58 -5.86
N SER A 161 8.69 5.50 -4.94
CA SER A 161 8.90 5.05 -3.56
C SER A 161 9.35 3.61 -3.49
N ALA A 162 8.74 2.72 -4.28
CA ALA A 162 9.13 1.32 -4.34
C ALA A 162 10.58 1.15 -4.81
N HIS A 163 10.99 1.90 -5.83
CA HIS A 163 12.37 1.92 -6.30
C HIS A 163 13.34 2.49 -5.25
N ALA A 164 12.98 3.59 -4.58
CA ALA A 164 13.81 4.19 -3.53
C ALA A 164 13.98 3.26 -2.30
N LEU A 165 12.96 2.45 -2.01
CA LEU A 165 13.02 1.41 -0.97
C LEU A 165 13.79 0.14 -1.41
N GLY A 166 14.15 0.03 -2.69
CA GLY A 166 14.86 -1.13 -3.24
C GLY A 166 13.99 -2.40 -3.33
N ILE A 167 12.68 -2.24 -3.49
CA ILE A 167 11.71 -3.33 -3.58
C ILE A 167 11.56 -3.74 -5.04
N VAL A 168 11.38 -5.04 -5.32
CA VAL A 168 11.08 -5.51 -6.68
C VAL A 168 9.68 -5.05 -7.07
N THR A 169 9.60 -4.15 -8.05
CA THR A 169 8.35 -3.49 -8.46
C THR A 169 7.74 -4.15 -9.69
N HIS A 170 6.47 -4.50 -9.58
CA HIS A 170 5.61 -4.93 -10.69
C HIS A 170 4.50 -3.90 -10.88
N VAL A 171 4.45 -3.26 -12.05
CA VAL A 171 3.36 -2.33 -12.39
C VAL A 171 2.36 -3.08 -13.25
N ILE A 172 1.12 -3.16 -12.77
CA ILE A 172 0.06 -3.95 -13.40
C ILE A 172 -1.01 -3.01 -13.91
N ASP A 173 -1.42 -3.22 -15.16
CA ASP A 173 -2.53 -2.49 -15.79
C ASP A 173 -3.86 -2.85 -15.12
N ALA A 174 -4.38 -1.91 -14.33
CA ALA A 174 -5.62 -2.10 -13.59
C ALA A 174 -6.88 -1.98 -14.45
N SER A 175 -6.76 -1.69 -15.75
CA SER A 175 -7.88 -1.70 -16.71
C SER A 175 -8.28 -3.12 -17.14
N GLN A 176 -7.41 -4.10 -16.92
CA GLN A 176 -7.67 -5.50 -17.25
C GLN A 176 -8.76 -6.12 -16.36
N SER A 177 -9.25 -7.29 -16.74
CA SER A 177 -10.23 -8.02 -15.94
C SER A 177 -9.63 -8.47 -14.61
N ILE A 178 -10.50 -8.65 -13.60
CA ILE A 178 -10.11 -9.12 -12.27
C ILE A 178 -9.30 -10.42 -12.36
N ASP A 179 -9.76 -11.38 -13.18
CA ASP A 179 -9.14 -12.68 -13.34
C ASP A 179 -7.75 -12.58 -13.97
N THR A 180 -7.57 -11.72 -15.00
CA THR A 180 -6.27 -11.55 -15.64
C THR A 180 -5.24 -10.99 -14.65
N ILE A 181 -5.61 -9.95 -13.91
CA ILE A 181 -4.75 -9.34 -12.88
C ILE A 181 -4.44 -10.38 -11.77
N THR A 182 -5.46 -11.11 -11.31
CA THR A 182 -5.30 -12.14 -10.26
C THR A 182 -4.30 -13.20 -10.71
N LEU A 183 -4.44 -13.70 -11.93
CA LEU A 183 -3.56 -14.73 -12.50
C LEU A 183 -2.12 -14.21 -12.68
N GLU A 184 -1.96 -12.97 -13.14
CA GLU A 184 -0.65 -12.33 -13.27
C GLU A 184 0.07 -12.27 -11.91
N ILE A 185 -0.58 -11.70 -10.89
CA ILE A 185 -0.02 -11.60 -9.53
C ILE A 185 0.27 -13.00 -8.97
N ALA A 186 -0.67 -13.94 -9.10
CA ALA A 186 -0.52 -15.28 -8.55
C ALA A 186 0.63 -16.05 -9.21
N ASN A 187 0.82 -15.91 -10.52
CA ASN A 187 1.92 -16.55 -11.24
C ASN A 187 3.28 -15.97 -10.82
N LEU A 188 3.38 -14.65 -10.64
CA LEU A 188 4.59 -14.00 -10.14
C LEU A 188 4.91 -14.45 -8.71
N ILE A 189 3.92 -14.49 -7.82
CA ILE A 189 4.09 -15.03 -6.45
C ILE A 189 4.60 -16.47 -6.49
N LYS A 190 3.95 -17.36 -7.27
CA LYS A 190 4.34 -18.79 -7.36
C LYS A 190 5.71 -19.00 -7.98
N GLY A 191 6.15 -18.13 -8.88
CA GLY A 191 7.49 -18.19 -9.47
C GLY A 191 8.62 -17.84 -8.50
N HIS A 192 8.30 -17.24 -7.35
CA HIS A 192 9.24 -16.81 -6.31
C HIS A 192 9.10 -17.55 -4.98
N LEU A 193 8.12 -18.45 -4.85
CA LEU A 193 8.00 -19.42 -3.75
C LEU A 193 8.98 -20.58 -3.97
#